data_AF-A0A9D6UPP9-F1
#
_entry.id   AF-A0A9D6UPP9-F1
#
_cell.length_a   1.000
_cell.length_b   1.000
_cell.length_c   1.000
_cell.angle_alpha   90.00
_cell.angle_beta   90.00
_cell.angle_gamma   90.00
#
_symmetry.space_group_name_H-M   'P 1'
#
loop_
_entity.id
_entity.type
_entity.pdbx_description
1 polymer ?
#
loop_
_entity_poly.entity_id
_entity_poly.type
_entity_poly.pdbx_seq_one_letter_code
_entity_poly.pdbx_strand_id
1 'polypeptide(L)'
;MRPALLPLLAVLATSICAQDSTTAGRFLVNHPTLLNLGFQWAISGDDNRNAQVAVQYRGPGELAWRSALPLLRIGGEIVGRETEHLRYTVPHGFAGSILNLQPGTEYECRFTLTDPDGVSGQAVHTLKVRTRTEPQPFAGGRILHVYPPDHKGERLQPAFTGILEAYYGAGLGDWSVVRERRAQPGDTILVHAGLYRPERFNYVDPLAAPFDGTFTLTLKGTPEKPITIKAAGDGEVIFDGAGNHILFDVMASSHHIFENLTFRNTDVAILAGKKEVLGAVALTVRNCRFVGRHRPLPLPSAHQLLRHQGLRPRPRHRPQRRRLLP
;
A
#
# COMPACT_ATOMS: atom_id res chain seq x y z
N MET A 1 -76.35 -42.42 7.71
CA MET A 1 -75.29 -41.75 8.49
C MET A 1 -73.99 -42.50 8.25
N ARG A 2 -73.03 -41.92 7.51
CA ARG A 2 -71.69 -42.48 7.31
C ARG A 2 -70.70 -41.56 8.04
N PRO A 3 -69.81 -42.07 8.91
CA PRO A 3 -68.79 -41.22 9.51
C PRO A 3 -67.64 -41.06 8.51
N ALA A 4 -67.31 -39.81 8.18
CA ALA A 4 -66.11 -39.50 7.42
C ALA A 4 -64.93 -39.45 8.40
N LEU A 5 -63.99 -40.39 8.26
CA LEU A 5 -62.67 -40.36 8.90
C LEU A 5 -61.86 -39.20 8.30
N LEU A 6 -61.42 -38.24 9.12
CA LEU A 6 -60.35 -37.32 8.74
C LEU A 6 -58.99 -38.01 8.96
N PRO A 7 -58.05 -37.97 8.00
CA PRO A 7 -56.69 -38.42 8.25
C PRO A 7 -55.91 -37.30 8.96
N LEU A 8 -55.29 -37.64 10.09
CA LEU A 8 -54.36 -36.78 10.81
C LEU A 8 -53.01 -36.78 10.07
N LEU A 9 -52.68 -35.69 9.38
CA LEU A 9 -51.39 -35.51 8.72
C LEU A 9 -50.36 -35.09 9.79
N ALA A 10 -49.50 -36.00 10.22
CA ALA A 10 -48.39 -35.70 11.12
C ALA A 10 -47.27 -34.97 10.35
N VAL A 11 -47.14 -33.66 10.56
CA VAL A 11 -46.01 -32.87 10.07
C VAL A 11 -44.82 -33.16 10.98
N LEU A 12 -43.84 -33.93 10.49
CA LEU A 12 -42.52 -34.05 11.08
C LEU A 12 -41.81 -32.70 10.97
N ALA A 13 -41.86 -31.90 12.03
CA ALA A 13 -41.03 -30.73 12.17
C ALA A 13 -39.58 -31.19 12.38
N THR A 14 -38.77 -31.14 11.33
CA THR A 14 -37.32 -31.27 11.44
C THR A 14 -36.77 -30.01 12.10
N SER A 15 -36.45 -30.11 13.40
CA SER A 15 -35.70 -29.07 14.09
C SER A 15 -34.33 -28.94 13.44
N ILE A 16 -34.07 -27.81 12.80
CA ILE A 16 -32.71 -27.42 12.39
C ILE A 16 -31.98 -27.08 13.68
N CYS A 17 -31.20 -28.01 14.21
CA CYS A 17 -30.31 -27.71 15.32
C CYS A 17 -29.12 -26.90 14.78
N ALA A 18 -28.82 -25.78 15.44
CA ALA A 18 -27.55 -25.07 15.26
C ALA A 18 -26.39 -26.06 15.46
N GLN A 19 -25.38 -26.00 14.60
CA GLN A 19 -24.24 -26.90 14.71
C GLN A 19 -23.18 -26.23 15.58
N ASP A 20 -23.25 -26.51 16.88
CA ASP A 20 -22.31 -25.92 17.86
C ASP A 20 -20.88 -26.44 17.66
N SER A 21 -20.69 -27.70 17.25
CA SER A 21 -19.36 -28.24 16.94
C SER A 21 -18.72 -27.60 15.70
N THR A 22 -17.41 -27.32 15.75
CA THR A 22 -16.62 -26.82 14.61
C THR A 22 -16.22 -27.93 13.64
N THR A 23 -16.36 -27.67 12.34
CA THR A 23 -15.69 -28.43 11.28
C THR A 23 -14.54 -27.61 10.68
N ALA A 24 -13.32 -28.15 10.76
CA ALA A 24 -12.12 -27.52 10.19
C ALA A 24 -12.16 -27.52 8.65
N GLY A 25 -11.97 -26.34 8.05
CA GLY A 25 -11.91 -26.16 6.60
C GLY A 25 -10.50 -25.89 6.08
N ARG A 26 -10.42 -25.18 4.96
CA ARG A 26 -9.15 -24.84 4.29
C ARG A 26 -8.28 -23.96 5.17
N PHE A 27 -7.02 -24.37 5.36
CA PHE A 27 -5.96 -23.57 5.94
C PHE A 27 -5.16 -22.85 4.84
N LEU A 28 -4.96 -21.54 4.98
CA LEU A 28 -4.28 -20.67 4.03
C LEU A 28 -3.12 -19.95 4.70
N VAL A 29 -1.95 -20.00 4.06
CA VAL A 29 -0.80 -19.17 4.38
C VAL A 29 -0.79 -17.98 3.43
N ASN A 30 -0.82 -16.77 3.98
CA ASN A 30 -0.73 -15.55 3.20
C ASN A 30 0.71 -15.31 2.72
N HIS A 31 0.87 -14.47 1.70
CA HIS A 31 2.21 -14.06 1.27
C HIS A 31 3.00 -13.47 2.44
N PRO A 32 4.23 -13.95 2.69
CA PRO A 32 5.02 -13.48 3.82
C PRO A 32 5.43 -12.02 3.64
N THR A 33 5.61 -11.33 4.76
CA THR A 33 6.27 -10.01 4.79
C THR A 33 7.71 -10.17 5.28
N LEU A 34 8.45 -9.06 5.41
CA LEU A 34 9.82 -9.09 5.97
C LEU A 34 9.84 -9.61 7.41
N LEU A 35 8.84 -9.27 8.22
CA LEU A 35 8.86 -9.49 9.67
C LEU A 35 7.65 -10.26 10.19
N ASN A 36 6.70 -10.62 9.34
CA ASN A 36 5.43 -11.21 9.76
C ASN A 36 4.95 -12.29 8.79
N LEU A 37 4.27 -13.29 9.35
CA LEU A 37 3.63 -14.39 8.63
C LEU A 37 2.14 -14.38 8.92
N GLY A 38 1.30 -14.37 7.88
CA GLY A 38 -0.16 -14.28 8.01
C GLY A 38 -0.85 -15.60 7.68
N PHE A 39 -1.96 -15.88 8.36
CA PHE A 39 -2.71 -17.13 8.26
C PHE A 39 -4.21 -16.90 8.26
N GLN A 40 -4.95 -17.76 7.56
CA GLN A 40 -6.40 -17.86 7.63
C GLN A 40 -6.81 -19.33 7.73
N TRP A 41 -7.84 -19.62 8.50
CA TRP A 41 -8.38 -20.96 8.64
C TRP A 41 -9.90 -20.90 8.53
N ALA A 42 -10.43 -21.37 7.41
CA ALA A 42 -11.88 -21.45 7.21
C ALA A 42 -12.48 -22.54 8.10
N ILE A 43 -13.73 -22.34 8.52
CA ILE A 43 -14.50 -23.33 9.28
C ILE A 43 -15.98 -23.32 8.85
N SER A 44 -16.72 -24.33 9.30
CA SER A 44 -18.19 -24.33 9.32
C SER A 44 -18.70 -24.84 10.68
N GLY A 45 -19.95 -24.53 11.03
CA GLY A 45 -20.48 -24.74 12.39
C GLY A 45 -19.94 -23.69 13.37
N ASP A 46 -19.91 -24.04 14.65
CA ASP A 46 -19.56 -23.12 15.75
C ASP A 46 -20.40 -21.84 15.74
N ASP A 47 -21.71 -22.06 15.72
CA ASP A 47 -22.71 -20.99 15.75
C ASP A 47 -22.66 -20.20 17.06
N ASN A 48 -22.27 -20.85 18.17
CA ASN A 48 -22.09 -20.21 19.48
C ASN A 48 -20.74 -19.46 19.62
N ARG A 49 -19.84 -19.58 18.62
CA ARG A 49 -18.55 -18.87 18.48
C ARG A 49 -17.60 -19.08 19.65
N ASN A 50 -17.57 -20.28 20.22
CA ASN A 50 -16.72 -20.59 21.36
C ASN A 50 -15.41 -21.32 20.96
N ALA A 51 -15.24 -21.68 19.69
CA ALA A 51 -13.99 -22.29 19.21
C ALA A 51 -12.83 -21.29 19.17
N GLN A 52 -11.62 -21.82 19.30
CA GLN A 52 -10.38 -21.03 19.40
C GLN A 52 -9.25 -21.69 18.62
N VAL A 53 -8.32 -20.87 18.12
CA VAL A 53 -7.08 -21.37 17.49
C VAL A 53 -5.85 -20.83 18.22
N ALA A 54 -5.15 -21.72 18.92
CA ALA A 54 -3.87 -21.42 19.51
C ALA A 54 -2.75 -21.46 18.45
N VAL A 55 -1.78 -20.54 18.56
CA VAL A 55 -0.65 -20.44 17.63
C VAL A 55 0.67 -20.55 18.39
N GLN A 56 1.54 -21.44 17.93
CA GLN A 56 2.89 -21.61 18.43
C GLN A 56 3.89 -21.57 17.28
N TYR A 57 5.11 -21.13 17.53
CA TYR A 57 6.17 -21.11 16.53
C TYR A 57 7.54 -21.30 17.16
N ARG A 58 8.51 -21.71 16.34
CA ARG A 58 9.92 -21.79 16.73
C ARG A 58 10.83 -21.50 15.55
N GLY A 59 11.97 -20.92 15.86
CA GLY A 59 13.01 -20.59 14.89
C GLY A 59 13.85 -21.83 14.51
N PRO A 60 14.75 -21.68 13.52
CA PRO A 60 15.62 -22.76 13.09
C PRO A 60 16.54 -23.20 14.24
N GLY A 61 16.62 -24.50 14.49
CA GLY A 61 17.44 -25.09 15.56
C GLY A 61 16.87 -24.96 16.97
N GLU A 62 15.74 -24.25 17.16
CA GLU A 62 15.08 -24.16 18.46
C GLU A 62 14.24 -25.42 18.72
N LEU A 63 14.34 -25.97 19.94
CA LEU A 63 13.50 -27.09 20.38
C LEU A 63 12.19 -26.61 21.01
N ALA A 64 12.26 -25.54 21.80
CA ALA A 64 11.12 -24.98 22.53
C ALA A 64 10.18 -24.19 21.64
N TRP A 65 8.88 -24.40 21.83
CA TRP A 65 7.83 -23.63 21.15
C TRP A 65 7.58 -22.32 21.89
N ARG A 66 7.45 -21.22 21.14
CA ARG A 66 7.00 -19.91 21.61
C ARG A 66 5.53 -19.72 21.25
N SER A 67 4.74 -19.16 22.16
CA SER A 67 3.36 -18.79 21.87
C SER A 67 3.31 -17.49 21.07
N ALA A 68 2.45 -17.46 20.04
CA ALA A 68 2.05 -16.23 19.37
C ALA A 68 0.62 -15.85 19.79
N LEU A 69 0.11 -14.72 19.29
CA LEU A 69 -1.30 -14.37 19.47
C LEU A 69 -2.19 -15.45 18.83
N PRO A 70 -3.28 -15.87 19.50
CA PRO A 70 -4.31 -16.71 18.89
C PRO A 70 -4.85 -16.09 17.61
N LEU A 71 -5.35 -16.91 16.69
CA LEU A 71 -6.06 -16.36 15.54
C LEU A 71 -7.40 -15.76 16.00
N LEU A 72 -7.79 -14.65 15.40
CA LEU A 72 -9.05 -13.96 15.68
C LEU A 72 -10.20 -14.67 14.95
N ARG A 73 -11.29 -14.96 15.67
CA ARG A 73 -12.55 -15.44 15.10
C ARG A 73 -13.21 -14.36 14.24
N ILE A 74 -13.41 -14.65 12.96
CA ILE A 74 -14.11 -13.81 11.97
C ILE A 74 -15.30 -14.56 11.35
N GLY A 75 -16.24 -13.84 10.75
CA GLY A 75 -17.36 -14.42 10.01
C GLY A 75 -18.69 -13.74 10.28
N GLY A 76 -19.48 -13.56 9.23
CA GLY A 76 -20.82 -12.97 9.29
C GLY A 76 -20.84 -11.44 9.26
N GLU A 77 -19.69 -10.77 9.40
CA GLU A 77 -19.63 -9.32 9.26
C GLU A 77 -19.99 -8.91 7.83
N ILE A 78 -20.85 -7.90 7.70
CA ILE A 78 -21.23 -7.31 6.41
C ILE A 78 -20.42 -6.04 6.23
N VAL A 79 -19.54 -6.03 5.24
CA VAL A 79 -18.66 -4.91 4.93
C VAL A 79 -19.06 -4.31 3.60
N GLY A 80 -19.13 -2.98 3.58
CA GLY A 80 -19.27 -2.18 2.37
C GLY A 80 -20.55 -1.34 2.36
N ARG A 81 -20.99 -0.94 1.17
CA ARG A 81 -22.14 -0.05 0.97
C ARG A 81 -23.11 -0.68 -0.02
N GLU A 82 -24.31 -0.95 0.45
CA GLU A 82 -25.33 -1.68 -0.30
C GLU A 82 -25.85 -0.88 -1.50
N THR A 83 -26.03 0.43 -1.35
CA THR A 83 -26.49 1.33 -2.42
C THR A 83 -25.55 1.32 -3.62
N GLU A 84 -24.24 1.18 -3.39
CA GLU A 84 -23.21 1.09 -4.43
C GLU A 84 -22.89 -0.35 -4.85
N HIS A 85 -23.71 -1.33 -4.44
CA HIS A 85 -23.53 -2.76 -4.72
C HIS A 85 -22.19 -3.33 -4.21
N LEU A 86 -21.61 -2.70 -3.20
CA LEU A 86 -20.42 -3.15 -2.51
C LEU A 86 -20.84 -3.92 -1.26
N ARG A 87 -21.38 -5.13 -1.41
CA ARG A 87 -21.75 -5.99 -0.28
C ARG A 87 -20.83 -7.20 -0.23
N TYR A 88 -20.04 -7.30 0.83
CA TYR A 88 -19.23 -8.47 1.13
C TYR A 88 -19.60 -9.01 2.50
N THR A 89 -19.94 -10.30 2.57
CA THR A 89 -20.13 -11.00 3.85
C THR A 89 -18.86 -11.81 4.12
N VAL A 90 -18.22 -11.52 5.25
CA VAL A 90 -16.97 -12.18 5.65
C VAL A 90 -17.25 -13.67 5.91
N PRO A 91 -16.53 -14.60 5.27
CA PRO A 91 -16.66 -16.03 5.53
C PRO A 91 -16.28 -16.39 6.98
N HIS A 92 -16.91 -17.42 7.52
CA HIS A 92 -16.60 -17.93 8.86
C HIS A 92 -15.21 -18.55 8.90
N GLY A 93 -14.43 -18.18 9.92
CA GLY A 93 -13.04 -18.57 9.99
C GLY A 93 -12.28 -17.97 11.15
N PHE A 94 -10.98 -18.19 11.11
CA PHE A 94 -10.00 -17.54 11.94
C PHE A 94 -8.94 -16.86 11.09
N ALA A 95 -8.46 -15.69 11.49
CA ALA A 95 -7.39 -14.97 10.81
C ALA A 95 -6.42 -14.34 11.81
N GLY A 96 -5.13 -14.30 11.46
CA GLY A 96 -4.12 -13.74 12.34
C GLY A 96 -2.72 -13.79 11.76
N SER A 97 -1.74 -13.38 12.55
CA SER A 97 -0.34 -13.33 12.13
C SER A 97 0.62 -13.60 13.27
N ILE A 98 1.78 -14.16 12.94
CA ILE A 98 2.95 -14.18 13.81
C ILE A 98 3.79 -12.95 13.46
N LEU A 99 4.07 -12.12 14.45
CA LEU A 99 4.68 -10.80 14.28
C LEU A 99 6.14 -10.77 14.77
N ASN A 100 6.88 -9.74 14.36
CA ASN A 100 8.23 -9.43 14.86
C ASN A 100 9.27 -10.55 14.65
N LEU A 101 9.16 -11.26 13.53
CA LEU A 101 10.09 -12.30 13.09
C LEU A 101 11.29 -11.68 12.36
N GLN A 102 12.34 -12.49 12.18
CA GLN A 102 13.52 -12.08 11.42
C GLN A 102 13.30 -12.24 9.92
N PRO A 103 13.78 -11.32 9.06
CA PRO A 103 13.75 -11.48 7.60
C PRO A 103 14.49 -12.73 7.11
N GLY A 104 14.06 -13.26 5.96
CA GLY A 104 14.68 -14.41 5.29
C GLY A 104 14.72 -15.71 6.09
N THR A 105 14.01 -15.77 7.21
CA THR A 105 14.12 -16.83 8.22
C THR A 105 12.93 -17.78 8.12
N GLU A 106 13.21 -19.08 8.16
CA GLU A 106 12.21 -20.14 8.15
C GLU A 106 11.80 -20.51 9.57
N TYR A 107 10.51 -20.47 9.84
CA TYR A 107 9.92 -20.81 11.11
C TYR A 107 9.06 -22.06 10.96
N GLU A 108 9.09 -22.92 11.98
CA GLU A 108 8.07 -23.94 12.15
C GLU A 108 6.92 -23.33 12.94
N CYS A 109 5.71 -23.43 12.39
CA CYS A 109 4.50 -22.85 12.95
C CYS A 109 3.48 -23.97 13.20
N ARG A 110 2.82 -23.92 14.34
CA ARG A 110 1.79 -24.86 14.77
C ARG A 110 0.50 -24.12 15.12
N PHE A 111 -0.60 -24.64 14.62
CA PHE A 111 -1.95 -24.11 14.83
C PHE A 111 -2.81 -25.23 15.39
N THR A 112 -3.53 -24.97 16.48
CA THR A 112 -4.39 -25.95 17.14
C THR A 112 -5.78 -25.36 17.33
N LEU A 113 -6.75 -25.93 16.60
CA LEU A 113 -8.17 -25.61 16.71
C LEU A 113 -8.79 -26.44 17.83
N THR A 114 -9.50 -25.77 18.74
CA THR A 114 -10.22 -26.39 19.85
C THR A 114 -11.62 -25.82 19.94
N ASP A 115 -12.58 -26.67 20.28
CA ASP A 115 -13.98 -26.31 20.46
C ASP A 115 -14.54 -27.19 21.59
N PRO A 116 -15.15 -26.61 22.65
CA PRO A 116 -15.84 -27.35 23.70
C PRO A 116 -16.90 -28.34 23.21
N ASP A 117 -17.57 -28.04 22.10
CA ASP A 117 -18.63 -28.84 21.47
C ASP A 117 -18.09 -29.89 20.49
N GLY A 118 -16.77 -29.89 20.28
CA GLY A 118 -16.04 -30.87 19.48
C GLY A 118 -15.54 -30.32 18.14
N VAL A 119 -14.44 -30.90 17.64
CA VAL A 119 -13.84 -30.53 16.36
C VAL A 119 -13.86 -31.72 15.40
N SER A 120 -14.41 -31.52 14.20
CA SER A 120 -14.33 -32.47 13.09
C SER A 120 -13.31 -32.01 12.04
N GLY A 121 -12.61 -32.96 11.40
CA GLY A 121 -11.56 -32.68 10.42
C GLY A 121 -10.16 -32.54 11.04
N GLN A 122 -9.25 -31.89 10.32
CA GLN A 122 -7.87 -31.71 10.81
C GLN A 122 -7.83 -30.61 11.87
N ALA A 123 -7.69 -30.96 13.15
CA ALA A 123 -7.65 -29.99 14.25
C ALA A 123 -6.26 -29.32 14.46
N VAL A 124 -5.20 -29.84 13.84
CA VAL A 124 -3.83 -29.32 13.99
C VAL A 124 -3.11 -29.20 12.66
N HIS A 125 -2.54 -28.02 12.40
CA HIS A 125 -1.58 -27.81 11.32
C HIS A 125 -0.18 -27.56 11.90
N THR A 126 0.83 -28.20 11.33
CA THR A 126 2.25 -27.87 11.56
C THR A 126 2.92 -27.72 10.21
N LEU A 127 3.55 -26.57 9.95
CA LEU A 127 4.17 -26.26 8.67
C LEU A 127 5.37 -25.34 8.82
N LYS A 128 6.21 -25.31 7.79
CA LYS A 128 7.35 -24.40 7.68
C LYS A 128 7.00 -23.23 6.79
N VAL A 129 7.26 -22.02 7.26
CA VAL A 129 6.98 -20.78 6.50
C VAL A 129 8.15 -19.82 6.66
N ARG A 130 8.55 -19.20 5.56
CA ARG A 130 9.71 -18.31 5.50
C ARG A 130 9.27 -16.86 5.33
N THR A 131 9.82 -15.97 6.16
CA THR A 131 9.68 -14.52 5.96
C THR A 131 10.44 -14.07 4.72
N ARG A 132 10.06 -12.94 4.12
CA ARG A 132 10.78 -12.44 2.93
C ARG A 132 12.19 -12.01 3.30
N THR A 133 13.15 -12.28 2.41
CA THR A 133 14.48 -11.67 2.47
C THR A 133 14.38 -10.22 2.02
N GLU A 134 15.12 -9.34 2.68
CA GLU A 134 15.21 -7.95 2.26
C GLU A 134 15.98 -7.84 0.92
N PRO A 135 15.43 -7.17 -0.11
CA PRO A 135 16.15 -6.93 -1.35
C PRO A 135 17.43 -6.14 -1.10
N GLN A 136 18.53 -6.56 -1.73
CA GLN A 136 19.83 -5.90 -1.60
C GLN A 136 20.36 -5.48 -2.98
N PRO A 137 21.10 -4.37 -3.07
CA PRO A 137 21.83 -4.01 -4.27
C PRO A 137 22.75 -5.14 -4.72
N PHE A 138 22.90 -5.32 -6.03
CA PHE A 138 23.82 -6.31 -6.57
C PHE A 138 25.25 -5.75 -6.54
N ALA A 139 26.13 -6.37 -5.75
CA ALA A 139 27.50 -5.91 -5.55
C ALA A 139 28.38 -5.96 -6.82
N GLY A 140 28.05 -6.83 -7.78
CA GLY A 140 28.84 -7.01 -9.01
C GLY A 140 28.38 -6.15 -10.19
N GLY A 141 27.48 -5.19 -9.98
CA GLY A 141 26.96 -4.32 -11.03
C GLY A 141 27.85 -3.12 -11.34
N ARG A 142 27.54 -2.39 -12.41
CA ARG A 142 28.22 -1.13 -12.70
C ARG A 142 27.74 -0.06 -11.71
N ILE A 143 28.62 0.87 -11.38
CA ILE A 143 28.26 2.07 -10.62
C ILE A 143 28.15 3.23 -11.61
N LEU A 144 26.98 3.88 -11.66
CA LEU A 144 26.67 4.99 -12.55
C LEU A 144 26.52 6.24 -11.67
N HIS A 145 27.48 7.17 -11.73
CA HIS A 145 27.54 8.34 -10.86
C HIS A 145 26.65 9.46 -11.42
N VAL A 146 25.62 9.85 -10.68
CA VAL A 146 24.67 10.89 -11.09
C VAL A 146 24.89 12.15 -10.27
N TYR A 147 25.04 13.28 -10.95
CA TYR A 147 25.25 14.60 -10.35
C TYR A 147 24.11 15.56 -10.72
N PRO A 148 23.79 16.55 -9.87
CA PRO A 148 22.84 17.58 -10.23
C PRO A 148 23.42 18.51 -11.33
N PRO A 149 22.57 19.22 -12.10
CA PRO A 149 23.04 20.08 -13.20
C PRO A 149 24.01 21.18 -12.76
N ASP A 150 23.87 21.68 -11.53
CA ASP A 150 24.69 22.75 -10.96
C ASP A 150 25.97 22.26 -10.26
N HIS A 151 26.21 20.94 -10.20
CA HIS A 151 27.38 20.36 -9.54
C HIS A 151 28.70 20.99 -10.00
N LYS A 152 29.56 21.32 -9.03
CA LYS A 152 30.91 21.85 -9.24
C LYS A 152 31.95 20.87 -8.71
N GLY A 153 33.06 20.75 -9.41
CA GLY A 153 34.18 19.89 -9.00
C GLY A 153 34.32 18.65 -9.88
N GLU A 154 35.19 17.74 -9.45
CA GLU A 154 35.50 16.51 -10.15
C GLU A 154 34.34 15.50 -10.04
N ARG A 155 34.06 14.81 -11.16
CA ARG A 155 33.03 13.78 -11.24
C ARG A 155 33.67 12.41 -11.43
N LEU A 156 33.26 11.44 -10.62
CA LEU A 156 33.64 10.04 -10.77
C LEU A 156 32.98 9.45 -12.02
N GLN A 157 33.72 8.64 -12.77
CA GLN A 157 33.27 8.07 -14.04
C GLN A 157 32.73 6.64 -13.87
N PRO A 158 31.71 6.23 -14.64
CA PRO A 158 30.96 7.03 -15.61
C PRO A 158 30.02 8.04 -14.93
N ALA A 159 30.10 9.31 -15.35
CA ALA A 159 29.33 10.41 -14.78
C ALA A 159 28.15 10.80 -15.67
N PHE A 160 27.03 11.12 -15.05
CA PHE A 160 25.78 11.52 -15.71
C PHE A 160 25.18 12.74 -15.00
N THR A 161 24.46 13.56 -15.75
CA THR A 161 23.68 14.69 -15.27
C THR A 161 22.22 14.26 -15.18
N GLY A 162 21.77 13.98 -13.95
CA GLY A 162 20.41 13.49 -13.71
C GLY A 162 20.20 11.99 -13.93
N ILE A 163 19.12 11.49 -13.35
CA ILE A 163 18.83 10.05 -13.31
C ILE A 163 18.40 9.49 -14.67
N LEU A 164 17.69 10.26 -15.49
CA LEU A 164 17.21 9.78 -16.79
C LEU A 164 18.37 9.54 -17.76
N GLU A 165 19.42 10.36 -17.69
CA GLU A 165 20.62 10.16 -18.50
C GLU A 165 21.33 8.85 -18.13
N ALA A 166 21.55 8.59 -16.83
CA ALA A 166 22.13 7.32 -16.38
C ALA A 166 21.23 6.11 -16.69
N TYR A 167 19.90 6.30 -16.68
CA TYR A 167 18.94 5.22 -16.82
C TYR A 167 18.66 4.85 -18.28
N TYR A 168 18.57 5.82 -19.20
CA TYR A 168 18.23 5.59 -20.61
C TYR A 168 19.30 6.00 -21.61
N GLY A 169 20.32 6.75 -21.19
CA GLY A 169 21.27 7.44 -22.07
C GLY A 169 20.89 8.90 -22.30
N ALA A 170 21.67 9.58 -23.14
CA ALA A 170 21.45 10.98 -23.50
C ALA A 170 20.02 11.20 -24.02
N GLY A 171 19.38 12.30 -23.61
CA GLY A 171 17.96 12.52 -23.88
C GLY A 171 17.51 13.99 -23.92
N LEU A 172 18.40 14.93 -24.24
CA LEU A 172 18.07 16.35 -24.33
C LEU A 172 17.30 16.65 -25.64
N GLY A 173 16.07 17.17 -25.56
CA GLY A 173 15.26 17.65 -26.71
C GLY A 173 14.64 16.54 -27.58
N ASP A 174 14.56 16.78 -28.90
CA ASP A 174 13.97 15.88 -29.93
C ASP A 174 14.56 14.45 -29.97
N TRP A 175 15.64 14.20 -29.22
CA TRP A 175 16.39 12.94 -29.18
C TRP A 175 15.87 11.92 -28.16
N SER A 176 14.82 12.23 -27.38
CA SER A 176 14.21 11.35 -26.36
C SER A 176 13.65 10.01 -26.90
N VAL A 177 13.59 9.85 -28.23
CA VAL A 177 13.16 8.62 -28.91
C VAL A 177 14.27 7.58 -29.07
N VAL A 178 15.56 7.96 -28.95
CA VAL A 178 16.69 7.02 -29.04
C VAL A 178 17.28 6.81 -27.64
N ARG A 179 17.40 5.56 -27.21
CA ARG A 179 17.89 5.20 -25.86
C ARG A 179 19.18 4.41 -25.96
N GLU A 180 20.29 5.11 -25.80
CA GLU A 180 21.62 4.52 -25.91
C GLU A 180 22.14 4.07 -24.54
N ARG A 181 22.76 2.89 -24.45
CA ARG A 181 23.48 2.42 -23.24
C ARG A 181 22.66 2.45 -21.94
N ARG A 182 21.39 2.05 -22.02
CA ARG A 182 20.47 1.91 -20.87
C ARG A 182 21.10 1.19 -19.68
N ALA A 183 20.67 1.54 -18.47
CA ALA A 183 21.00 0.77 -17.27
C ALA A 183 20.57 -0.70 -17.44
N GLN A 184 21.34 -1.60 -16.83
CA GLN A 184 21.19 -3.05 -16.92
C GLN A 184 20.78 -3.61 -15.55
N PRO A 185 20.14 -4.80 -15.50
CA PRO A 185 19.93 -5.51 -14.25
C PRO A 185 21.23 -5.58 -13.42
N GLY A 186 21.14 -5.13 -12.18
CA GLY A 186 22.24 -5.14 -11.21
C GLY A 186 23.02 -3.83 -11.12
N ASP A 187 22.83 -2.89 -12.05
CA ASP A 187 23.48 -1.59 -11.96
C ASP A 187 23.03 -0.80 -10.72
N THR A 188 23.97 -0.06 -10.15
CA THR A 188 23.73 0.93 -9.10
C THR A 188 23.90 2.33 -9.68
N ILE A 189 22.79 3.07 -9.74
CA ILE A 189 22.78 4.50 -9.98
C ILE A 189 23.04 5.19 -8.64
N LEU A 190 24.27 5.67 -8.48
CA LEU A 190 24.76 6.31 -7.28
C LEU A 190 24.59 7.83 -7.42
N VAL A 191 23.62 8.38 -6.68
CA VAL A 191 23.20 9.78 -6.82
C VAL A 191 23.94 10.63 -5.79
N HIS A 192 24.73 11.59 -6.26
CA HIS A 192 25.50 12.50 -5.42
C HIS A 192 24.63 13.62 -4.85
N ALA A 193 25.08 14.19 -3.73
CA ALA A 193 24.37 15.26 -3.03
C ALA A 193 23.98 16.43 -3.95
N GLY A 194 22.78 16.96 -3.72
CA GLY A 194 22.28 18.16 -4.39
C GLY A 194 20.80 18.10 -4.78
N LEU A 195 20.40 19.10 -5.57
CA LEU A 195 19.01 19.33 -5.95
C LEU A 195 18.75 18.88 -7.39
N TYR A 196 17.82 17.93 -7.54
CA TYR A 196 17.32 17.41 -8.80
C TYR A 196 15.89 17.89 -8.98
N ARG A 197 15.73 19.02 -9.68
CA ARG A 197 14.44 19.66 -9.93
C ARG A 197 14.24 19.90 -11.43
N PRO A 198 13.37 19.14 -12.10
CA PRO A 198 12.99 19.40 -13.50
C PRO A 198 12.49 20.82 -13.73
N GLU A 199 12.99 21.45 -14.80
CA GLU A 199 12.47 22.72 -15.30
C GLU A 199 11.38 22.47 -16.35
N ARG A 200 10.16 22.22 -15.89
CA ARG A 200 9.01 21.81 -16.73
C ARG A 200 8.62 22.76 -17.87
N PHE A 201 9.12 23.98 -17.87
CA PHE A 201 8.89 24.98 -18.93
C PHE A 201 10.12 25.20 -19.83
N ASN A 202 11.18 24.42 -19.61
CA ASN A 202 12.40 24.42 -20.41
C ASN A 202 12.36 23.23 -21.37
N TYR A 203 12.32 23.49 -22.68
CA TYR A 203 12.28 22.46 -23.72
C TYR A 203 13.53 21.56 -23.70
N VAL A 204 14.68 22.07 -23.27
CA VAL A 204 15.94 21.33 -23.14
C VAL A 204 16.33 21.23 -21.66
N ASP A 205 15.40 20.74 -20.84
CA ASP A 205 15.64 20.51 -19.41
C ASP A 205 16.90 19.64 -19.20
N PRO A 206 17.88 20.08 -18.39
CA PRO A 206 19.14 19.34 -18.19
C PRO A 206 18.96 18.00 -17.49
N LEU A 207 17.80 17.72 -16.90
CA LEU A 207 17.45 16.42 -16.31
C LEU A 207 16.67 15.52 -17.26
N ALA A 208 16.43 15.97 -18.51
CA ALA A 208 15.68 15.29 -19.56
C ALA A 208 14.24 14.90 -19.17
N ALA A 209 13.67 15.56 -18.16
CA ALA A 209 12.30 15.29 -17.75
C ALA A 209 11.31 15.92 -18.74
N PRO A 210 10.17 15.25 -19.01
CA PRO A 210 9.12 15.80 -19.86
C PRO A 210 8.44 17.03 -19.22
N PHE A 211 7.57 17.72 -19.95
CA PHE A 211 6.86 18.94 -19.50
C PHE A 211 5.97 18.74 -18.26
N ASP A 212 5.63 17.51 -17.89
CA ASP A 212 4.94 17.23 -16.64
C ASP A 212 5.89 17.10 -15.43
N GLY A 213 7.20 17.01 -15.67
CA GLY A 213 8.28 16.88 -14.70
C GLY A 213 8.43 15.50 -14.08
N THR A 214 7.87 14.46 -14.72
CA THR A 214 7.88 13.10 -14.19
C THR A 214 9.12 12.33 -14.62
N PHE A 215 9.82 11.72 -13.66
CA PHE A 215 10.88 10.76 -13.92
C PHE A 215 10.28 9.37 -14.17
N THR A 216 10.08 9.00 -15.45
CA THR A 216 9.45 7.73 -15.82
C THR A 216 10.47 6.60 -16.00
N LEU A 217 10.45 5.61 -15.11
CA LEU A 217 11.42 4.52 -15.06
C LEU A 217 10.77 3.16 -15.39
N THR A 218 11.17 2.56 -16.51
CA THR A 218 10.50 1.36 -17.09
C THR A 218 11.41 0.17 -17.37
N LEU A 219 12.72 0.27 -17.13
CA LEU A 219 13.63 -0.87 -17.18
C LEU A 219 13.24 -1.96 -16.18
N LYS A 220 13.83 -3.14 -16.38
CA LYS A 220 13.58 -4.35 -15.62
C LYS A 220 14.90 -4.83 -15.03
N GLY A 221 15.00 -4.86 -13.70
CA GLY A 221 15.97 -5.69 -12.99
C GLY A 221 15.43 -7.11 -12.80
N THR A 222 16.19 -7.94 -12.10
CA THR A 222 15.76 -9.29 -11.67
C THR A 222 15.83 -9.43 -10.15
N PRO A 223 15.27 -10.49 -9.53
CA PRO A 223 15.41 -10.72 -8.09
C PRO A 223 16.87 -10.75 -7.62
N GLU A 224 17.77 -11.32 -8.42
CA GLU A 224 19.20 -11.48 -8.13
C GLU A 224 20.00 -10.22 -8.50
N LYS A 225 19.50 -9.44 -9.46
CA LYS A 225 20.15 -8.26 -10.02
C LYS A 225 19.16 -7.09 -10.10
N PRO A 226 18.73 -6.53 -8.97
CA PRO A 226 17.86 -5.36 -8.98
C PRO A 226 18.61 -4.14 -9.52
N ILE A 227 17.89 -3.20 -10.12
CA ILE A 227 18.44 -1.87 -10.46
C ILE A 227 18.31 -1.00 -9.21
N THR A 228 19.44 -0.51 -8.69
CA THR A 228 19.48 0.26 -7.45
C THR A 228 19.68 1.74 -7.75
N ILE A 229 18.88 2.60 -7.13
CA ILE A 229 19.01 4.06 -7.16
C ILE A 229 19.18 4.50 -5.71
N LYS A 230 20.37 4.97 -5.35
CA LYS A 230 20.66 5.33 -3.96
C LYS A 230 21.56 6.54 -3.84
N ALA A 231 21.47 7.23 -2.70
CA ALA A 231 22.41 8.31 -2.40
C ALA A 231 23.85 7.80 -2.26
N ALA A 232 24.80 8.62 -2.70
CA ALA A 232 26.24 8.36 -2.63
C ALA A 232 26.81 8.44 -1.20
N GLY A 233 26.09 9.09 -0.28
CA GLY A 233 26.51 9.27 1.11
C GLY A 233 27.37 10.51 1.35
N ASP A 234 27.50 11.39 0.37
CA ASP A 234 28.27 12.64 0.41
C ASP A 234 27.41 13.89 0.74
N GLY A 235 26.15 13.67 1.13
CA GLY A 235 25.21 14.73 1.50
C GLY A 235 23.76 14.35 1.18
N GLU A 236 22.84 15.30 1.31
CA GLU A 236 21.42 15.08 1.01
C GLU A 236 21.17 15.09 -0.51
N VAL A 237 20.47 14.07 -0.99
CA VAL A 237 19.98 13.97 -2.37
C VAL A 237 18.50 14.35 -2.38
N ILE A 238 18.14 15.43 -3.06
CA ILE A 238 16.79 15.97 -3.07
C ILE A 238 16.22 15.91 -4.48
N PHE A 239 15.21 15.07 -4.69
CA PHE A 239 14.34 15.14 -5.86
C PHE A 239 13.13 16.04 -5.54
N ASP A 240 13.03 17.16 -6.24
CA ASP A 240 12.01 18.18 -6.04
C ASP A 240 11.08 18.22 -7.24
N GLY A 241 9.81 17.90 -7.02
CA GLY A 241 8.81 17.85 -8.10
C GLY A 241 8.35 19.21 -8.61
N ALA A 242 8.80 20.32 -8.02
CA ALA A 242 8.38 21.68 -8.39
C ALA A 242 6.85 21.84 -8.51
N GLY A 243 6.09 21.13 -7.67
CA GLY A 243 4.63 21.11 -7.66
C GLY A 243 3.98 20.23 -8.74
N ASN A 244 4.71 19.26 -9.32
CA ASN A 244 4.13 18.28 -10.23
C ASN A 244 3.17 17.30 -9.52
N HIS A 245 2.40 16.57 -10.32
CA HIS A 245 1.48 15.58 -9.80
C HIS A 245 2.20 14.27 -9.43
N ILE A 246 3.12 13.80 -10.27
CA ILE A 246 3.89 12.57 -10.06
C ILE A 246 5.37 12.89 -10.21
N LEU A 247 6.19 12.55 -9.21
CA LEU A 247 7.64 12.72 -9.29
C LEU A 247 8.30 11.53 -10.00
N PHE A 248 8.07 10.31 -9.52
CA PHE A 248 8.54 9.08 -10.19
C PHE A 248 7.35 8.24 -10.64
N ASP A 249 7.26 7.95 -11.94
CA ASP A 249 6.40 6.89 -12.45
C ASP A 249 7.25 5.64 -12.65
N VAL A 250 6.96 4.61 -11.84
CA VAL A 250 7.66 3.32 -11.88
C VAL A 250 6.71 2.18 -12.19
N MET A 251 5.50 2.47 -12.68
CA MET A 251 4.46 1.46 -12.90
C MET A 251 4.91 0.34 -13.84
N ALA A 252 5.75 0.65 -14.82
CA ALA A 252 6.30 -0.32 -15.75
C ALA A 252 7.66 -0.90 -15.33
N SER A 253 8.12 -0.69 -14.09
CA SER A 253 9.40 -1.20 -13.60
C SER A 253 9.31 -2.62 -13.02
N SER A 254 10.45 -3.27 -12.82
CA SER A 254 10.53 -4.52 -12.06
C SER A 254 11.88 -4.62 -11.34
N HIS A 255 11.87 -4.98 -10.06
CA HIS A 255 13.06 -5.13 -9.21
C HIS A 255 13.91 -3.86 -9.11
N HIS A 256 13.29 -2.80 -8.56
CA HIS A 256 13.95 -1.52 -8.31
C HIS A 256 14.11 -1.25 -6.82
N ILE A 257 15.25 -0.69 -6.43
CA ILE A 257 15.52 -0.25 -5.07
C ILE A 257 15.76 1.26 -5.08
N PHE A 258 14.99 2.00 -4.28
CA PHE A 258 15.22 3.41 -3.95
C PHE A 258 15.68 3.50 -2.50
N GLU A 259 16.82 4.13 -2.25
CA GLU A 259 17.43 4.14 -0.92
C GLU A 259 18.10 5.48 -0.56
N ASN A 260 17.81 5.99 0.64
CA ASN A 260 18.43 7.20 1.22
C ASN A 260 18.18 8.47 0.39
N LEU A 261 16.99 8.63 -0.20
CA LEU A 261 16.64 9.78 -1.04
C LEU A 261 15.58 10.67 -0.37
N THR A 262 15.62 11.97 -0.63
CA THR A 262 14.56 12.90 -0.22
C THR A 262 13.68 13.25 -1.41
N PHE A 263 12.37 13.06 -1.28
CA PHE A 263 11.34 13.45 -2.24
C PHE A 263 10.51 14.60 -1.68
N ARG A 264 10.32 15.68 -2.44
CA ARG A 264 9.50 16.81 -1.98
C ARG A 264 8.73 17.52 -3.09
N ASN A 265 7.77 18.36 -2.68
CA ASN A 265 7.03 19.25 -3.57
C ASN A 265 6.34 18.54 -4.76
N THR A 266 5.69 17.43 -4.48
CA THR A 266 4.92 16.63 -5.45
C THR A 266 3.67 16.07 -4.77
N ASP A 267 2.62 15.74 -5.52
CA ASP A 267 1.44 15.07 -4.95
C ASP A 267 1.70 13.58 -4.71
N VAL A 268 2.37 12.92 -5.66
CA VAL A 268 2.70 11.49 -5.62
C VAL A 268 4.20 11.33 -5.87
N ALA A 269 4.96 11.05 -4.83
CA ALA A 269 6.40 10.87 -4.95
C ALA A 269 6.78 9.66 -5.81
N ILE A 270 6.09 8.53 -5.64
CA ILE A 270 6.32 7.31 -6.43
C ILE A 270 4.97 6.70 -6.79
N LEU A 271 4.63 6.73 -8.08
CA LEU A 271 3.46 6.04 -8.63
C LEU A 271 3.86 4.62 -9.02
N ALA A 272 3.45 3.64 -8.21
CA ALA A 272 3.81 2.24 -8.38
C ALA A 272 2.76 1.39 -9.09
N GLY A 273 1.54 1.91 -9.33
CA GLY A 273 0.53 1.18 -10.07
C GLY A 273 -0.76 1.98 -10.25
N LYS A 274 -1.56 1.55 -11.21
CA LYS A 274 -2.91 2.04 -11.46
C LYS A 274 -3.83 0.87 -11.74
N LYS A 275 -4.97 0.85 -11.04
CA LYS A 275 -5.97 -0.23 -11.10
C LYS A 275 -6.34 -0.53 -12.56
N GLU A 276 -6.33 -1.81 -12.92
CA GLU A 276 -6.61 -2.33 -14.29
C GLU A 276 -5.70 -1.77 -15.41
N VAL A 277 -4.52 -1.19 -15.09
CA VAL A 277 -3.58 -0.68 -16.11
C VAL A 277 -2.24 -1.40 -16.02
N LEU A 278 -1.47 -1.12 -14.98
CA LEU A 278 -0.12 -1.68 -14.78
C LEU A 278 0.32 -1.47 -13.33
N GLY A 279 1.33 -2.23 -12.89
CA GLY A 279 1.95 -2.07 -11.58
C GLY A 279 3.39 -2.56 -11.55
N ALA A 280 4.22 -1.87 -10.76
CA ALA A 280 5.60 -2.20 -10.51
C ALA A 280 5.68 -3.58 -9.83
N VAL A 281 6.68 -4.36 -10.21
CA VAL A 281 6.97 -5.66 -9.59
C VAL A 281 8.18 -5.54 -8.68
N ALA A 282 8.07 -5.97 -7.42
CA ALA A 282 9.19 -5.99 -6.46
C ALA A 282 9.91 -4.63 -6.31
N LEU A 283 9.15 -3.55 -6.14
CA LEU A 283 9.66 -2.23 -5.79
C LEU A 283 10.06 -2.18 -4.30
N THR A 284 11.26 -1.68 -4.01
CA THR A 284 11.75 -1.37 -2.67
C THR A 284 11.97 0.13 -2.54
N VAL A 285 11.41 0.73 -1.49
CA VAL A 285 11.66 2.12 -1.12
C VAL A 285 12.00 2.13 0.36
N ARG A 286 13.25 2.39 0.71
CA ARG A 286 13.73 2.30 2.10
C ARG A 286 14.59 3.49 2.47
N ASN A 287 14.49 3.91 3.72
CA ASN A 287 15.25 5.04 4.27
C ASN A 287 15.10 6.34 3.45
N CYS A 288 13.99 6.50 2.70
CA CYS A 288 13.69 7.71 1.97
C CYS A 288 12.84 8.67 2.82
N ARG A 289 13.02 9.96 2.60
CA ARG A 289 12.26 11.03 3.26
C ARG A 289 11.22 11.61 2.31
N PHE A 290 9.97 11.65 2.73
CA PHE A 290 8.87 12.27 1.97
C PHE A 290 8.47 13.57 2.65
N VAL A 291 8.70 14.70 1.98
CA VAL A 291 8.39 16.03 2.51
C VAL A 291 7.21 16.61 1.74
N GLY A 292 6.07 16.72 2.42
CA GLY A 292 4.86 17.30 1.85
C GLY A 292 5.03 18.77 1.49
N ARG A 293 4.12 19.30 0.66
CA ARG A 293 4.03 20.75 0.45
C ARG A 293 3.72 21.43 1.77
N HIS A 294 4.50 22.44 2.15
CA HIS A 294 3.98 23.44 3.08
C HIS A 294 2.90 24.20 2.31
N ARG A 295 1.66 23.71 2.35
CA ARG A 295 0.51 24.50 1.92
C ARG A 295 0.26 25.43 3.12
N PRO A 296 0.62 26.73 3.08
CA PRO A 296 0.10 27.63 4.09
C PRO A 296 -1.43 27.45 4.06
N LEU A 297 -2.02 27.14 5.21
CA LEU A 297 -3.47 27.23 5.36
C LEU A 297 -3.87 28.58 4.75
N PRO A 298 -4.84 28.64 3.82
CA PRO A 298 -5.38 29.94 3.45
C PRO A 298 -5.89 30.55 4.75
N LEU A 299 -5.19 31.55 5.27
CA LEU A 299 -5.77 32.42 6.28
C LEU A 299 -7.06 32.92 5.65
N PRO A 300 -8.23 32.73 6.28
CA PRO A 300 -9.46 33.28 5.75
C PRO A 300 -9.21 34.78 5.59
N SER A 301 -9.32 35.26 4.35
CA SER A 301 -9.27 36.69 4.09
C SER A 301 -10.33 37.34 4.98
N ALA A 302 -9.96 38.40 5.68
CA ALA A 302 -10.81 39.10 6.66
C ALA A 302 -12.11 39.69 6.06
N HIS A 303 -12.40 39.43 4.79
CA HIS A 303 -13.58 39.90 4.06
C HIS A 303 -14.77 38.92 4.01
N GLN A 304 -14.64 37.68 4.49
CA GLN A 304 -15.75 36.70 4.48
C GLN A 304 -16.49 36.52 5.82
N LEU A 305 -16.15 37.28 6.86
CA LEU A 305 -16.74 37.15 8.21
C LEU A 305 -17.80 38.20 8.59
N LEU A 306 -18.37 38.94 7.62
CA LEU A 306 -19.38 39.98 7.88
C LEU A 306 -20.73 39.79 7.17
N ARG A 307 -21.05 38.60 6.66
CA ARG A 307 -22.38 38.33 6.07
C ARG A 307 -23.07 37.10 6.67
N HIS A 308 -23.24 37.07 7.98
CA HIS A 308 -24.25 36.23 8.64
C HIS A 308 -24.59 36.76 10.04
N GLN A 309 -24.95 38.04 10.14
CA GLN A 309 -25.76 38.53 11.27
C GLN A 309 -27.04 39.15 10.72
N GLY A 310 -28.15 38.74 11.32
CA GLY A 310 -29.46 38.67 10.69
C GLY A 310 -30.14 40.00 10.41
N LEU A 311 -30.69 40.12 9.21
CA LEU A 311 -31.74 41.08 8.91
C LEU A 311 -33.09 40.45 9.26
N ARG A 312 -33.61 40.76 10.45
CA ARG A 312 -35.04 40.60 10.75
C ARG A 312 -35.81 41.74 10.05
N PRO A 313 -36.95 41.48 9.39
CA PRO A 313 -37.77 42.53 8.80
C PRO A 313 -38.49 43.33 9.90
N ARG A 314 -38.39 44.67 9.84
CA ARG A 314 -39.13 45.60 10.72
C ARG A 314 -40.63 45.64 10.36
N PRO A 315 -41.56 45.73 11.32
CA PRO A 315 -42.97 45.92 11.01
C PRO A 315 -43.28 47.36 10.57
N ARG A 316 -44.17 47.48 9.58
CA ARG A 316 -44.68 48.75 9.04
C ARG A 316 -45.59 49.46 10.05
N HIS A 317 -45.22 50.67 10.47
CA HIS A 317 -46.11 51.59 11.17
C HIS A 317 -47.05 52.28 10.17
N ARG A 318 -48.37 52.13 10.36
CA ARG A 318 -49.40 52.97 9.74
C ARG A 318 -49.49 54.32 10.48
N PRO A 319 -49.50 55.48 9.81
CA PRO A 319 -49.93 56.72 10.43
C PRO A 319 -51.45 56.92 10.29
N GLN A 320 -52.04 57.48 11.35
CA GLN A 320 -53.45 57.78 11.50
C GLN A 320 -53.94 58.86 10.52
N ARG A 321 -55.21 58.74 10.14
CA ARG A 321 -55.99 59.69 9.33
C ARG A 321 -56.12 61.04 10.04
N ARG A 322 -55.87 62.15 9.32
CA ARG A 322 -56.47 63.46 9.59
C ARG A 322 -57.67 63.67 8.67
N ARG A 323 -58.84 63.90 9.29
CA ARG A 323 -60.00 64.68 8.80
C ARG A 323 -59.53 66.15 8.61
N LEU A 324 -60.08 67.06 7.80
CA LEU A 324 -61.46 67.41 7.38
C LEU A 324 -61.32 68.67 6.45
N LEU A 325 -62.00 68.83 5.30
CA LEU A 325 -63.17 69.71 5.02
C LEU A 325 -63.05 70.29 3.58
N PRO A 326 -64.10 70.86 2.97
CA PRO A 326 -65.55 70.75 3.22
C PRO A 326 -66.25 69.70 2.35
#